data_AF-A0A936CBS7-F1
#
_entry.id   AF-A0A936CBS7-F1
#
_cell.length_a   1.000
_cell.length_b   1.000
_cell.length_c   1.000
_cell.angle_alpha   90.00
_cell.angle_beta   90.00
_cell.angle_gamma   90.00
#
_symmetry.space_group_name_H-M   'P 1'
#
loop_
_entity.id
_entity.type
_entity.pdbx_description
1 polymer ?
#
loop_
_entity_poly.entity_id
_entity_poly.type
_entity_poly.pdbx_seq_one_letter_code
_entity_poly.pdbx_strand_id
1 'polypeptide(L)'
;MHPFHAMLVLFAAAALVGFGYVIRWERRRYVARDLGDAWFKVRLSSIPAALLAAGVALIPALATSGMEALAIFYLLLLVAAPILWFGVHWAVGRLARPPLAFADSARIAASPLVYALVLAAIAPTLQSIAWTLLRSLGVK
;
A
#
# COMPACT_ATOMS: atom_id res chain seq x y z
N MET A 1 -26.25 -12.69 0.31
CA MET A 1 -25.12 -11.88 0.80
C MET A 1 -25.62 -10.47 0.96
N HIS A 2 -25.46 -9.84 2.13
CA HIS A 2 -26.00 -8.50 2.35
C HIS A 2 -25.34 -7.50 1.37
N PRO A 3 -26.10 -6.57 0.77
CA PRO A 3 -25.69 -5.71 -0.36
C PRO A 3 -24.40 -4.94 -0.07
N PHE A 4 -24.20 -4.54 1.19
CA PHE A 4 -22.96 -3.93 1.66
C PHE A 4 -21.73 -4.83 1.48
N HIS A 5 -21.83 -6.11 1.80
CA HIS A 5 -20.73 -7.07 1.63
C HIS A 5 -20.43 -7.30 0.15
N ALA A 6 -21.45 -7.29 -0.71
CA ALA A 6 -21.25 -7.34 -2.17
C ALA A 6 -20.47 -6.15 -2.69
N MET A 7 -20.77 -4.95 -2.20
CA MET A 7 -20.01 -3.75 -2.53
C MET A 7 -18.56 -3.83 -2.03
N LEU A 8 -18.34 -4.29 -0.80
CA LEU A 8 -16.99 -4.46 -0.26
C LEU A 8 -16.15 -5.46 -1.08
N VAL A 9 -16.75 -6.60 -1.45
CA VAL A 9 -16.07 -7.61 -2.29
C VAL A 9 -15.76 -7.03 -3.67
N LEU A 10 -16.69 -6.30 -4.29
CA LEU A 10 -16.47 -5.65 -5.57
C LEU A 10 -15.31 -4.65 -5.52
N PHE A 11 -15.27 -3.80 -4.49
CA PHE A 11 -14.18 -2.83 -4.30
C PHE A 11 -12.86 -3.50 -3.99
N ALA A 12 -12.83 -4.53 -3.15
CA ALA A 12 -11.63 -5.29 -2.87
C ALA A 12 -11.09 -5.96 -4.14
N ALA A 13 -11.95 -6.57 -4.96
CA ALA A 13 -11.58 -7.19 -6.22
C ALA A 13 -11.04 -6.16 -7.23
N ALA A 14 -11.74 -5.03 -7.40
CA ALA A 14 -11.30 -3.94 -8.27
C ALA A 14 -9.95 -3.36 -7.81
N ALA A 15 -9.78 -3.14 -6.51
CA ALA A 15 -8.54 -2.66 -5.92
C ALA A 15 -7.39 -3.65 -6.14
N LEU A 16 -7.63 -4.96 -6.00
CA LEU A 16 -6.61 -5.98 -6.23
C LEU A 16 -6.20 -6.05 -7.70
N VAL A 17 -7.17 -6.04 -8.62
CA VAL A 17 -6.92 -6.06 -10.07
C VAL A 17 -6.14 -4.79 -10.49
N GLY A 18 -6.58 -3.63 -10.04
CA GLY A 18 -5.90 -2.37 -10.32
C GLY A 18 -4.46 -2.34 -9.77
N PHE A 19 -4.24 -2.89 -8.58
CA PHE A 19 -2.90 -2.95 -8.00
C PHE A 19 -2.00 -3.94 -8.76
N GLY A 20 -2.56 -5.08 -9.18
CA GLY A 20 -1.87 -6.02 -10.06
C GLY A 20 -1.42 -5.37 -11.37
N TYR A 21 -2.26 -4.50 -11.95
CA TYR A 21 -1.89 -3.71 -13.13
C TYR A 21 -0.75 -2.72 -12.83
N VAL A 22 -0.80 -2.00 -11.71
CA VAL A 22 0.26 -1.07 -11.27
C VAL A 22 1.59 -1.80 -11.09
N ILE A 23 1.59 -2.95 -10.40
CA ILE A 23 2.80 -3.78 -10.21
C ILE A 23 3.35 -4.23 -11.57
N ARG A 24 2.49 -4.71 -12.47
CA ARG A 24 2.92 -5.20 -13.79
C ARG A 24 3.46 -4.08 -14.68
N TRP A 25 2.85 -2.91 -14.63
CA TRP A 25 3.32 -1.70 -15.30
C TRP A 25 4.67 -1.23 -14.75
N GLU A 26 4.84 -1.24 -13.43
CA GLU A 26 6.10 -0.87 -12.79
C GLU A 26 7.22 -1.87 -13.13
N ARG A 27 6.95 -3.18 -13.01
CA ARG A 27 7.90 -4.25 -13.37
C ARG A 27 8.43 -4.08 -14.79
N ARG A 28 7.54 -3.80 -15.75
CA ARG A 28 7.93 -3.62 -17.17
C ARG A 28 8.98 -2.52 -17.33
N ARG A 29 8.88 -1.42 -16.58
CA ARG A 29 9.86 -0.33 -16.65
C ARG A 29 11.23 -0.71 -16.10
N TYR A 30 11.28 -1.48 -15.03
CA TYR A 30 12.54 -1.91 -14.44
C TYR A 30 13.19 -3.03 -15.26
N VAL A 31 12.40 -3.94 -15.82
CA VAL A 31 12.92 -4.97 -16.76
C VAL A 31 13.51 -4.32 -18.00
N ALA A 32 12.88 -3.28 -18.56
CA ALA A 32 13.42 -2.55 -19.72
C ALA A 32 14.74 -1.80 -19.45
N ARG A 33 15.19 -1.75 -18.18
CA ARG A 33 16.45 -1.12 -17.74
C ARG A 33 17.45 -2.16 -17.18
N ASP A 34 17.19 -3.45 -17.35
CA ASP A 34 17.95 -4.55 -16.72
C ASP A 34 17.98 -4.54 -15.19
N LEU A 35 16.95 -3.93 -14.57
CA LEU A 35 16.78 -3.79 -13.11
C LEU A 35 15.65 -4.68 -12.55
N GLY A 36 15.17 -5.66 -13.32
CA GLY A 36 14.00 -6.47 -12.96
C GLY A 36 14.14 -7.25 -11.65
N ASP A 37 15.31 -7.87 -11.43
CA ASP A 37 15.56 -8.65 -10.21
C ASP A 37 15.74 -7.76 -8.98
N ALA A 38 16.42 -6.62 -9.15
CA ALA A 38 16.59 -5.62 -8.09
C ALA A 38 15.23 -5.03 -7.68
N TRP A 39 14.38 -4.71 -8.66
CA TRP A 39 12.99 -4.31 -8.44
C TRP A 39 12.21 -5.36 -7.64
N PHE A 40 12.30 -6.63 -8.03
CA PHE A 40 11.56 -7.69 -7.36
C PHE A 40 11.96 -7.86 -5.90
N LYS A 41 13.27 -7.80 -5.59
CA LYS A 41 13.79 -7.84 -4.21
C LYS A 41 13.24 -6.70 -3.35
N VAL A 42 13.27 -5.47 -3.88
CA VAL A 42 12.73 -4.31 -3.17
C VAL A 42 11.21 -4.42 -2.98
N ARG A 43 10.48 -4.87 -4.00
CA ARG A 43 9.03 -5.07 -3.91
C ARG A 43 8.66 -6.16 -2.90
N LEU A 44 9.42 -7.25 -2.84
CA LEU A 44 9.21 -8.31 -1.85
C LEU A 44 9.49 -7.81 -0.43
N SER A 45 10.46 -6.91 -0.27
CA SER A 45 10.75 -6.28 1.03
C SER A 45 9.62 -5.40 1.56
N SER A 46 8.67 -4.99 0.71
CA SER A 46 7.48 -4.24 1.15
C SER A 46 6.66 -5.02 2.20
N ILE A 47 6.66 -6.36 2.16
CA ILE A 47 5.92 -7.18 3.13
C ILE A 47 6.51 -7.06 4.54
N PRO A 48 7.78 -7.44 4.80
CA PRO A 48 8.36 -7.26 6.12
C PRO A 48 8.46 -5.78 6.52
N ALA A 49 8.70 -4.86 5.58
CA ALA A 49 8.69 -3.42 5.87
C ALA A 49 7.31 -2.93 6.38
N ALA A 50 6.21 -3.42 5.79
CA ALA A 50 4.85 -3.08 6.23
C ALA A 50 4.58 -3.61 7.64
N LEU A 51 4.96 -4.86 7.91
CA LEU A 51 4.79 -5.49 9.22
C LEU A 51 5.58 -4.75 10.30
N LEU A 52 6.83 -4.39 10.00
CA LEU A 52 7.67 -3.62 10.92
C LEU A 52 7.10 -2.21 11.16
N ALA A 53 6.69 -1.51 10.11
CA ALA A 53 6.11 -0.17 10.22
C ALA A 53 4.79 -0.18 11.03
N ALA A 54 3.93 -1.17 10.78
CA ALA A 54 2.71 -1.37 11.53
C ALA A 54 3.00 -1.71 13.00
N GLY A 55 3.95 -2.61 13.26
CA GLY A 55 4.35 -2.98 14.62
C GLY A 55 4.89 -1.80 15.41
N VAL A 56 5.75 -0.99 14.80
CA VAL A 56 6.30 0.23 15.42
C VAL A 56 5.20 1.23 15.78
N ALA A 57 4.16 1.38 14.95
CA ALA A 57 3.07 2.32 15.24
C ALA A 57 2.04 1.75 16.23
N LEU A 58 1.65 0.49 16.06
CA LEU A 58 0.52 -0.11 16.78
C LEU A 58 0.91 -0.61 18.17
N ILE A 59 2.05 -1.28 18.34
CA ILE A 59 2.41 -1.91 19.63
C ILE A 59 2.51 -0.87 20.76
N PRO A 60 3.22 0.27 20.59
CA PRO A 60 3.31 1.28 21.64
C PRO A 60 1.97 1.97 21.91
N ALA A 61 1.17 2.22 20.86
CA ALA A 61 -0.15 2.81 21.00
C ALA A 61 -1.11 1.90 21.77
N LEU A 62 -1.12 0.60 21.47
CA LEU A 62 -1.94 -0.40 22.17
C LEU A 62 -1.50 -0.63 23.62
N ALA A 63 -0.24 -0.35 23.94
CA ALA A 63 0.27 -0.40 25.30
C ALA A 63 -0.07 0.86 26.14
N THR A 64 -0.66 1.88 25.51
CA THR A 64 -1.04 3.14 26.15
C THR A 64 -2.57 3.25 26.25
N SER A 65 -3.09 3.88 27.30
CA SER A 65 -4.54 4.05 27.50
C SER A 65 -4.98 5.49 27.23
N GLY A 66 -6.29 5.68 26.99
CA GLY A 66 -6.89 7.00 26.82
C GLY A 66 -6.48 7.73 25.53
N MET A 67 -6.58 9.06 25.54
CA MET A 67 -6.30 9.90 24.37
C MET A 67 -4.81 9.91 23.96
N GLU A 68 -3.92 9.61 24.92
CA GLU A 68 -2.47 9.56 24.70
C GLU A 68 -2.09 8.45 23.71
N ALA A 69 -2.82 7.33 23.71
CA ALA A 69 -2.64 6.25 22.76
C ALA A 69 -2.76 6.72 21.30
N LEU A 70 -3.73 7.60 21.03
CA LEU A 70 -3.94 8.15 19.70
C LEU A 70 -2.83 9.13 19.30
N ALA A 71 -2.35 9.95 20.24
CA ALA A 71 -1.23 10.85 19.99
C ALA A 71 0.05 10.08 19.66
N ILE A 72 0.36 9.02 20.43
CA ILE A 72 1.49 8.13 20.18
C ILE A 72 1.34 7.44 18.83
N PHE A 73 0.15 6.90 18.53
CA PHE A 73 -0.12 6.26 17.25
C PHE A 73 0.18 7.20 16.08
N TYR A 74 -0.34 8.44 16.11
CA TYR A 74 -0.10 9.39 15.02
C TYR A 74 1.36 9.83 14.92
N LEU A 75 2.04 10.08 16.05
CA LEU A 75 3.47 10.41 16.03
C LEU A 75 4.29 9.30 15.36
N LEU A 76 4.06 8.05 15.76
CA LEU A 76 4.79 6.90 15.23
C LEU A 76 4.39 6.59 13.78
N LEU A 77 3.10 6.68 13.44
CA LEU A 77 2.59 6.45 12.09
C LEU A 77 3.08 7.50 11.09
N LEU A 78 3.20 8.77 11.50
CA LEU A 78 3.53 9.87 10.59
C LEU A 78 5.03 10.19 10.56
N VAL A 79 5.80 9.74 11.54
CA VAL A 79 7.25 10.00 11.62
C VAL A 79 8.06 8.71 11.53
N ALA A 80 7.89 7.80 12.49
CA ALA A 80 8.74 6.60 12.58
C ALA A 80 8.46 5.60 11.45
N ALA A 81 7.18 5.32 11.16
CA ALA A 81 6.77 4.36 10.14
C ALA A 81 7.22 4.77 8.72
N PRO A 82 7.13 6.04 8.27
CA PRO A 82 7.66 6.46 6.98
C PRO A 82 9.18 6.33 6.91
N ILE A 83 9.91 6.74 7.95
CA ILE A 83 11.38 6.58 7.99
C ILE A 83 11.75 5.11 7.82
N LEU A 84 11.10 4.22 8.56
CA LEU A 84 11.33 2.79 8.47
C LEU A 84 10.94 2.23 7.09
N TRP A 85 9.77 2.59 6.60
CA TRP A 85 9.25 2.15 5.30
C TRP A 85 10.21 2.50 4.16
N PHE A 86 10.54 3.78 3.99
CA PHE A 86 11.44 4.23 2.94
C PHE A 86 12.88 3.78 3.17
N GLY A 87 13.34 3.75 4.42
CA GLY A 87 14.68 3.30 4.81
C GLY A 87 14.93 1.84 4.44
N VAL A 88 13.98 0.94 4.72
CA VAL A 88 14.09 -0.49 4.34
C VAL A 88 14.14 -0.66 2.82
N HIS A 89 13.24 0.00 2.07
CA HIS A 89 13.25 -0.09 0.61
C HIS A 89 14.54 0.45 -0.02
N TRP A 90 15.08 1.53 0.54
CA TRP A 90 16.38 2.07 0.13
C TRP A 90 17.52 1.10 0.45
N ALA A 91 17.60 0.60 1.68
CA ALA A 91 18.64 -0.34 2.09
C ALA A 91 18.65 -1.61 1.21
N VAL A 92 17.47 -2.21 0.99
CA VAL A 92 17.34 -3.39 0.11
C VAL A 92 17.72 -3.04 -1.33
N GLY A 93 17.31 -1.88 -1.84
CA GLY A 93 17.68 -1.43 -3.18
C GLY A 93 19.17 -1.20 -3.35
N ARG A 94 19.84 -0.68 -2.33
CA ARG A 94 21.30 -0.46 -2.33
C ARG A 94 22.10 -1.76 -2.28
N LEU A 95 21.54 -2.80 -1.63
CA LEU A 95 22.11 -4.14 -1.51
C LEU A 95 21.78 -5.05 -2.71
N ALA A 96 20.82 -4.66 -3.55
CA ALA A 96 20.49 -5.38 -4.78
C ALA A 96 21.65 -5.32 -5.80
N ARG A 97 21.63 -6.24 -6.77
CA ARG A 97 22.60 -6.30 -7.87
C ARG A 97 21.85 -6.33 -9.20
N PRO A 98 22.07 -5.35 -10.10
CA PRO A 98 22.76 -4.08 -9.85
C PRO A 98 22.04 -3.23 -8.76
N PRO A 99 22.75 -2.31 -8.07
CA PRO A 99 22.15 -1.48 -7.02
C PRO A 99 21.17 -0.45 -7.61
N LEU A 100 20.04 -0.24 -6.94
CA LEU A 100 19.09 0.81 -7.31
C LEU A 100 19.51 2.17 -6.74
N ALA A 101 19.21 3.22 -7.50
CA ALA A 101 19.29 4.59 -7.00
C ALA A 101 18.22 4.83 -5.92
N PHE A 102 18.46 5.78 -5.02
CA PHE A 102 17.49 6.16 -3.98
C PHE A 102 16.12 6.49 -4.57
N ALA A 103 16.08 7.26 -5.67
CA ALA A 103 14.84 7.61 -6.35
C ALA A 103 14.06 6.39 -6.87
N ASP A 104 14.75 5.33 -7.30
CA ASP A 104 14.09 4.10 -7.75
C ASP A 104 13.48 3.34 -6.56
N SER A 105 14.22 3.16 -5.47
CA SER A 105 13.69 2.58 -4.23
C SER A 105 12.51 3.37 -3.66
N ALA A 106 12.61 4.70 -3.63
CA ALA A 106 11.56 5.58 -3.12
C ALA A 106 10.29 5.50 -3.98
N ARG A 107 10.42 5.39 -5.31
CA ARG A 107 9.26 5.20 -6.21
C ARG A 107 8.56 3.88 -5.96
N ILE A 108 9.32 2.79 -5.81
CA ILE A 108 8.75 1.46 -5.50
C ILE A 108 8.04 1.50 -4.15
N ALA A 109 8.64 2.14 -3.14
CA ALA A 109 8.05 2.31 -1.80
C ALA A 109 6.79 3.20 -1.81
N ALA A 110 6.78 4.27 -2.62
CA ALA A 110 5.67 5.22 -2.67
C ALA A 110 4.47 4.68 -3.44
N SER A 111 4.67 3.85 -4.48
CA SER A 111 3.58 3.43 -5.36
C SER A 111 2.39 2.74 -4.66
N PRO A 112 2.54 1.83 -3.67
CA PRO A 112 1.39 1.26 -2.96
C PRO A 112 0.68 2.31 -2.09
N LEU A 113 1.41 3.26 -1.52
CA LEU A 113 0.85 4.35 -0.71
C LEU A 113 0.02 5.28 -1.58
N VAL A 114 0.58 5.73 -2.71
CA VAL A 114 -0.15 6.56 -3.68
C VAL A 114 -1.37 5.82 -4.21
N TYR A 115 -1.25 4.53 -4.51
CA TYR A 115 -2.39 3.72 -4.95
C TYR A 115 -3.50 3.67 -3.90
N ALA A 116 -3.15 3.40 -2.64
CA ALA A 116 -4.12 3.38 -1.54
C ALA A 116 -4.78 4.74 -1.32
N LEU A 117 -4.01 5.84 -1.38
CA LEU A 117 -4.53 7.21 -1.26
C LEU A 117 -5.49 7.55 -2.41
N VAL A 118 -5.14 7.18 -3.65
CA VAL A 118 -6.03 7.38 -4.81
C VAL A 118 -7.33 6.60 -4.62
N LEU A 119 -7.25 5.33 -4.20
CA LEU A 119 -8.45 4.53 -3.92
C LEU A 119 -9.32 5.17 -2.83
N ALA A 120 -8.72 5.62 -1.73
CA ALA A 120 -9.43 6.28 -0.65
C ALA A 120 -10.11 7.59 -1.12
N ALA A 121 -9.43 8.36 -1.97
CA ALA A 121 -9.96 9.62 -2.50
C ALA A 121 -11.15 9.42 -3.45
N ILE A 122 -11.14 8.35 -4.26
CA ILE A 122 -12.20 8.10 -5.25
C ILE A 122 -13.33 7.20 -4.73
N ALA A 123 -13.12 6.48 -3.62
CA ALA A 123 -14.10 5.55 -3.06
C ALA A 123 -15.49 6.17 -2.81
N PRO A 124 -15.63 7.39 -2.28
CA PRO A 124 -16.95 8.02 -2.08
C PRO A 124 -17.72 8.20 -3.39
N THR A 125 -17.02 8.62 -4.46
CA THR A 125 -17.62 8.79 -5.78
C THR A 125 -18.04 7.44 -6.37
N LEU A 126 -17.17 6.44 -6.30
CA LEU A 126 -17.44 5.10 -6.80
C LEU A 126 -18.54 4.38 -6.03
N GLN A 127 -18.75 4.70 -4.75
CA GLN A 127 -19.78 4.09 -3.91
C GLN A 127 -21.18 4.27 -4.50
N SER A 128 -21.52 5.48 -4.96
CA SER A 128 -22.82 5.76 -5.57
C SER A 128 -23.07 4.94 -6.85
N ILE A 129 -22.03 4.81 -7.68
CA ILE A 129 -22.05 4.05 -8.93
C ILE A 129 -22.20 2.56 -8.63
N ALA A 130 -21.39 2.03 -7.71
CA ALA A 130 -21.44 0.64 -7.29
C ALA A 130 -22.81 0.25 -6.74
N TRP A 131 -23.43 1.12 -5.95
CA TRP A 131 -24.79 0.88 -5.44
C TRP A 131 -25.84 0.79 -6.54
N THR A 132 -25.72 1.61 -7.57
CA THR A 132 -26.64 1.62 -8.71
C THR A 132 -26.47 0.36 -9.55
N LEU A 133 -25.23 -0.04 -9.81
CA LEU A 133 -24.89 -1.27 -10.52
C LEU A 133 -25.39 -2.51 -9.76
N LEU A 134 -25.12 -2.64 -8.47
CA LEU A 134 -25.57 -3.78 -7.67
C LEU A 134 -27.10 -3.89 -7.64
N ARG A 135 -27.81 -2.77 -7.51
CA ARG A 135 -29.28 -2.74 -7.60
C ARG A 135 -29.77 -3.18 -8.97
N SER A 136 -29.13 -2.73 -10.06
CA SER A 136 -29.50 -3.14 -11.42
C SER A 136 -29.29 -4.65 -11.67
N LEU A 137 -28.34 -5.25 -10.95
CA LEU A 137 -28.06 -6.68 -10.97
C LEU A 137 -28.96 -7.50 -10.02
N GLY A 138 -29.97 -6.87 -9.40
CA GLY A 138 -30.92 -7.53 -8.50
C GLY A 138 -30.37 -7.86 -7.12
N VAL A 139 -29.21 -7.33 -6.74
CA VAL A 139 -28.66 -7.46 -5.38
C VAL A 139 -29.47 -6.53 -4.47
N LYS A 140 -30.37 -7.12 -3.67
CA LYS A 140 -31.20 -6.43 -2.68
C LYS A 140 -30.48 -6.33 -1.34
#